data_AF-A0A2A2DT14-F1
#
_entry.id   AF-A0A2A2DT14-F1
#
_cell.length_a   1.000
_cell.length_b   1.000
_cell.length_c   1.000
_cell.angle_alpha   90.00
_cell.angle_beta   90.00
_cell.angle_gamma   90.00
#
_symmetry.space_group_name_H-M   'P 1'
#
loop_
_entity.id
_entity.type
_entity.pdbx_description
1 polymer ?
#
loop_
_entity_poly.entity_id
_entity_poly.type
_entity_poly.pdbx_seq_one_letter_code
_entity_poly.pdbx_strand_id
1 'polypeptide(L)'
;MLAPSLKLRPVIRQVQGDTPKVLTGILDDGVNLALWQRQLPVHIADFARLLLSLNEPLAESLSLELPGDDADPNLHGLASGFSDLEGYEGFIADVSWLVSAFACLLGAQRIGLRLRVLDTAMCPRFHVDHVPVRLITTYAGIGSQWLKEGAMDRRQLGKPEAEPQNNSLIQQITSGEVALLKGEKWHGNEGFGLIHRSPQPAPGERRLILTLDWLS
;
A
#
# COMPACT_ATOMS: atom_id res chain seq x y z
N MET A 1 -3.19 44.74 8.36
CA MET A 1 -2.99 43.55 9.21
C MET A 1 -3.96 42.49 8.74
N LEU A 2 -3.48 41.45 8.06
CA LEU A 2 -4.33 40.30 7.68
C LEU A 2 -4.58 39.51 8.96
N ALA A 3 -5.85 39.30 9.31
CA ALA A 3 -6.24 38.46 10.44
C ALA A 3 -5.67 37.04 10.23
N PRO A 4 -5.11 36.39 11.25
CA PRO A 4 -4.69 35.00 11.13
C PRO A 4 -5.95 34.17 10.84
N SER A 5 -6.04 33.66 9.61
CA SER A 5 -6.99 32.62 9.26
C SER A 5 -6.68 31.42 10.14
N LEU A 6 -7.54 31.17 11.14
CA LEU A 6 -7.58 29.92 11.88
C LEU A 6 -7.96 28.83 10.87
N LYS A 7 -6.97 28.28 10.17
CA LYS A 7 -7.15 27.06 9.40
C LYS A 7 -7.57 25.98 10.40
N LEU A 8 -8.87 25.69 10.43
CA LEU A 8 -9.40 24.55 11.16
C LEU A 8 -8.63 23.32 10.69
N ARG A 9 -8.05 22.57 11.64
CA ARG A 9 -7.37 21.32 11.31
C ARG A 9 -8.40 20.38 10.69
N PRO A 10 -8.11 19.78 9.52
CA PRO A 10 -9.05 18.86 8.89
C PRO A 10 -9.26 17.65 9.81
N VAL A 11 -10.51 17.17 9.86
CA VAL A 11 -10.83 15.92 10.56
C VAL A 11 -10.21 14.77 9.76
N ILE A 12 -9.33 14.01 10.40
CA ILE A 12 -8.67 12.87 9.78
C ILE A 12 -9.70 11.76 9.53
N ARG A 13 -9.75 11.29 8.29
CA ARG A 13 -10.69 10.28 7.82
C ARG A 13 -10.04 9.34 6.81
N GLN A 14 -10.71 8.22 6.59
CA GLN A 14 -10.35 7.23 5.58
C GLN A 14 -11.51 7.08 4.61
N VAL A 15 -11.22 6.88 3.32
CA VAL A 15 -12.22 6.68 2.27
C VAL A 15 -12.09 5.29 1.68
N GLN A 16 -13.22 4.65 1.40
CA GLN A 16 -13.30 3.28 0.89
C GLN A 16 -14.34 3.21 -0.22
N GLY A 17 -14.14 2.33 -1.20
CA GLY A 17 -15.11 2.11 -2.26
C GLY A 17 -14.65 1.09 -3.29
N ASP A 18 -15.59 0.68 -4.14
CA ASP A 18 -15.43 -0.49 -5.02
C ASP A 18 -14.82 -0.14 -6.39
N THR A 19 -14.63 1.15 -6.67
CA THR A 19 -14.07 1.64 -7.94
C THR A 19 -12.73 2.34 -7.70
N PRO A 20 -11.80 2.30 -8.67
CA PRO A 20 -10.49 2.91 -8.52
C PRO A 20 -10.55 4.43 -8.31
N LYS A 21 -11.68 5.07 -8.64
CA LYS A 21 -11.92 6.50 -8.39
C LYS A 21 -11.74 6.88 -6.92
N VAL A 22 -12.00 5.97 -5.97
CA VAL A 22 -11.80 6.24 -4.54
C VAL A 22 -10.36 6.64 -4.20
N LEU A 23 -9.38 6.15 -4.96
CA LEU A 23 -7.96 6.45 -4.75
C LEU A 23 -7.66 7.95 -4.90
N THR A 24 -8.44 8.66 -5.73
CA THR A 24 -8.30 10.12 -5.90
C THR A 24 -8.55 10.90 -4.61
N GLY A 25 -9.35 10.35 -3.69
CA GLY A 25 -9.61 10.94 -2.39
C GLY A 25 -8.35 11.08 -1.52
N ILE A 26 -7.26 10.37 -1.84
CA ILE A 26 -5.98 10.57 -1.16
C ILE A 26 -5.46 12.00 -1.31
N LEU A 27 -5.86 12.75 -2.35
CA LEU A 27 -5.42 14.13 -2.56
C LEU A 27 -6.14 15.12 -1.63
N ASP A 28 -7.28 14.73 -1.05
CA ASP A 28 -8.07 15.60 -0.18
C ASP A 28 -7.39 15.83 1.18
N ASP A 29 -7.53 17.04 1.69
CA ASP A 29 -7.14 17.38 3.06
C ASP A 29 -7.90 16.50 4.07
N GLY A 30 -7.15 15.99 5.06
CA GLY A 30 -7.66 15.09 6.09
C GLY A 30 -7.89 13.65 5.67
N VAL A 31 -7.71 13.27 4.39
CA VAL A 31 -7.71 11.85 4.01
C VAL A 31 -6.28 11.30 4.13
N ASN A 32 -6.08 10.31 5.00
CA ASN A 32 -4.78 9.64 5.13
C ASN A 32 -4.76 8.18 4.65
N LEU A 33 -5.91 7.63 4.29
CA LEU A 33 -6.06 6.35 3.59
C LEU A 33 -7.17 6.46 2.55
N ALA A 34 -6.85 6.03 1.33
CA ALA A 34 -7.84 5.69 0.32
C ALA A 34 -7.73 4.20 -0.02
N LEU A 35 -8.82 3.46 0.13
CA LEU A 35 -8.86 2.00 -0.05
C LEU A 35 -9.82 1.63 -1.18
N TRP A 36 -9.28 1.10 -2.26
CA TRP A 36 -10.05 0.49 -3.33
C TRP A 36 -10.31 -0.99 -3.03
N GLN A 37 -11.58 -1.29 -2.76
CA GLN A 37 -12.07 -2.61 -2.33
C GLN A 37 -12.34 -3.53 -3.52
N ARG A 38 -11.34 -3.68 -4.39
CA ARG A 38 -11.47 -4.51 -5.60
C ARG A 38 -11.50 -5.99 -5.26
N GLN A 39 -12.16 -6.76 -6.12
CA GLN A 39 -11.95 -8.20 -6.21
C GLN A 39 -10.87 -8.48 -7.25
N LEU A 40 -9.84 -9.24 -6.88
CA LEU A 40 -8.84 -9.68 -7.84
C LEU A 40 -9.48 -10.62 -8.86
N PRO A 41 -9.18 -10.45 -10.17
CA PRO A 41 -9.51 -11.47 -11.16
C PRO A 41 -8.97 -12.84 -10.74
N VAL A 42 -9.78 -13.89 -10.96
CA VAL A 42 -9.50 -15.26 -10.48
C VAL A 42 -8.11 -15.74 -10.91
N HIS A 43 -7.75 -15.55 -12.18
CA HIS A 43 -6.44 -15.98 -12.69
C HIS A 43 -5.25 -15.29 -12.01
N ILE A 44 -5.40 -14.04 -11.56
CA ILE A 44 -4.34 -13.31 -10.83
C ILE A 44 -4.25 -13.84 -9.40
N ALA A 45 -5.41 -14.06 -8.76
CA ALA A 45 -5.46 -14.62 -7.42
C ALA A 45 -4.86 -16.04 -7.38
N ASP A 46 -5.14 -16.87 -8.39
CA ASP A 46 -4.61 -18.22 -8.52
C ASP A 46 -3.12 -18.22 -8.82
N PHE A 47 -2.64 -17.35 -9.72
CA PHE A 47 -1.20 -17.12 -9.93
C PHE A 47 -0.49 -16.78 -8.61
N ALA A 48 -1.02 -15.82 -7.84
CA ALA A 48 -0.40 -15.40 -6.58
C ALA A 48 -0.36 -16.54 -5.55
N ARG A 49 -1.42 -17.35 -5.45
CA ARG A 49 -1.44 -18.54 -4.57
C ARG A 49 -0.45 -19.60 -5.02
N LEU A 50 -0.39 -19.88 -6.32
CA LEU A 50 0.53 -20.84 -6.90
C LEU A 50 1.97 -20.41 -6.65
N LEU A 51 2.31 -19.15 -6.93
CA LEU A 51 3.62 -18.56 -6.63
C LEU A 51 4.03 -18.76 -5.17
N LEU A 52 3.13 -18.52 -4.21
CA LEU A 52 3.41 -18.75 -2.80
C LEU A 52 3.65 -20.23 -2.47
N SER A 53 2.86 -21.13 -3.08
CA SER A 53 2.92 -22.58 -2.85
C SER A 53 4.21 -23.25 -3.33
N LEU A 54 4.91 -22.65 -4.29
CA LEU A 54 6.21 -23.11 -4.76
C LEU A 54 7.30 -22.98 -3.70
N ASN A 55 7.03 -22.23 -2.61
CA ASN A 55 7.95 -22.02 -1.50
C ASN A 55 9.30 -21.37 -1.88
N GLU A 56 9.38 -20.77 -3.08
CA GLU A 56 10.56 -20.05 -3.54
C GLU A 56 10.61 -18.64 -2.90
N PRO A 57 11.81 -18.09 -2.63
CA PRO A 57 11.96 -16.71 -2.21
C PRO A 57 11.74 -15.75 -3.40
N LEU A 58 11.04 -14.64 -3.16
CA LEU A 58 10.90 -13.57 -4.14
C LEU A 58 11.10 -12.22 -3.45
N ALA A 59 12.07 -11.48 -3.95
CA ALA A 59 12.56 -10.29 -3.28
C ALA A 59 13.10 -9.27 -4.31
N GLU A 60 12.20 -8.62 -5.04
CA GLU A 60 12.56 -7.71 -6.13
C GLU A 60 12.33 -6.23 -5.78
N SER A 61 13.21 -5.37 -6.29
CA SER A 61 13.10 -3.92 -6.25
C SER A 61 13.41 -3.37 -7.64
N LEU A 62 12.55 -2.51 -8.17
CA LEU A 62 12.77 -1.79 -9.42
C LEU A 62 12.65 -0.29 -9.20
N SER A 63 13.46 0.49 -9.90
CA SER A 63 13.26 1.94 -10.05
C SER A 63 12.75 2.17 -11.46
N LEU A 64 11.50 2.58 -11.57
CA LEU A 64 10.81 2.81 -12.83
C LEU A 64 10.89 4.30 -13.17
N GLU A 65 11.35 4.61 -14.37
CA GLU A 65 11.33 5.95 -14.93
C GLU A 65 10.18 6.07 -15.94
N LEU A 66 9.34 7.08 -15.76
CA LEU A 66 8.15 7.36 -16.55
C LEU A 66 8.29 8.75 -17.15
N PRO A 67 8.85 8.88 -18.37
CA PRO A 67 9.16 10.18 -18.97
C PRO A 67 7.93 10.96 -19.44
N GLY A 68 6.72 10.41 -19.33
CA GLY A 68 5.45 11.07 -19.64
C GLY A 68 4.25 10.26 -19.14
N ASP A 69 3.07 10.88 -19.15
CA ASP A 69 1.83 10.32 -18.58
C ASP A 69 1.33 9.05 -19.32
N ASP A 70 1.70 8.90 -20.59
CA ASP A 70 1.32 7.76 -21.45
C ASP A 70 2.43 6.69 -21.57
N ALA A 71 3.54 6.82 -20.83
CA ALA A 71 4.63 5.86 -20.91
C ALA A 71 4.27 4.56 -20.18
N ASP A 72 4.33 3.44 -20.89
CA ASP A 72 4.17 2.12 -20.26
C ASP A 72 5.34 1.85 -19.29
N PRO A 73 5.06 1.40 -18.06
CA PRO A 73 6.12 1.08 -17.11
C PRO A 73 6.91 -0.14 -17.59
N ASN A 74 8.24 -0.01 -17.64
CA ASN A 74 9.11 -1.12 -17.98
C ASN A 74 9.23 -2.11 -16.81
N LEU A 75 8.39 -3.13 -16.82
CA LEU A 75 8.40 -4.23 -15.84
C LEU A 75 9.21 -5.45 -16.29
N HIS A 76 10.08 -5.29 -17.29
CA HIS A 76 10.86 -6.40 -17.83
C HIS A 76 11.65 -7.13 -16.73
N GLY A 77 11.44 -8.45 -16.63
CA GLY A 77 12.12 -9.31 -15.68
C GLY A 77 11.46 -9.42 -14.30
N LEU A 78 10.43 -8.61 -14.01
CA LEU A 78 9.70 -8.68 -12.75
C LEU A 78 9.05 -10.07 -12.58
N ALA A 79 9.35 -10.76 -11.48
CA ALA A 79 8.88 -12.11 -11.20
C ALA A 79 9.15 -13.12 -12.35
N SER A 80 10.18 -12.89 -13.17
CA SER A 80 10.47 -13.70 -14.36
C SER A 80 10.73 -15.18 -14.08
N GLY A 81 11.18 -15.54 -12.88
CA GLY A 81 11.27 -16.95 -12.44
C GLY A 81 9.93 -17.68 -12.38
N PHE A 82 8.81 -16.96 -12.51
CA PHE A 82 7.44 -17.47 -12.48
C PHE A 82 6.69 -17.23 -13.80
N SER A 83 7.40 -16.87 -14.88
CA SER A 83 6.80 -16.51 -16.17
C SER A 83 6.01 -17.64 -16.82
N ASP A 84 6.37 -18.89 -16.53
CA ASP A 84 5.74 -20.08 -17.10
C ASP A 84 4.43 -20.46 -16.37
N LEU A 85 4.11 -19.79 -15.26
CA LEU A 85 2.89 -20.03 -14.51
C LEU A 85 1.68 -19.40 -15.18
N GLU A 86 0.57 -20.12 -15.17
CA GLU A 86 -0.72 -19.57 -15.60
C GLU A 86 -1.08 -18.32 -14.76
N GLY A 87 -1.51 -17.27 -15.45
CA GLY A 87 -1.88 -15.99 -14.83
C GLY A 87 -0.74 -14.99 -14.66
N TYR A 88 0.52 -15.33 -14.99
CA TYR A 88 1.65 -14.41 -14.96
C TYR A 88 1.41 -13.13 -15.77
N GLU A 89 0.97 -13.26 -17.02
CA GLU A 89 0.67 -12.11 -17.90
C GLU A 89 -0.41 -11.20 -17.30
N GLY A 90 -1.45 -11.79 -16.71
CA GLY A 90 -2.51 -11.04 -16.02
C GLY A 90 -1.99 -10.31 -14.78
N PHE A 91 -1.09 -10.93 -14.02
CA PHE A 91 -0.42 -10.30 -12.89
C PHE A 91 0.46 -9.12 -13.32
N ILE A 92 1.29 -9.28 -14.35
CA ILE A 92 2.13 -8.19 -14.88
C ILE A 92 1.27 -7.04 -15.41
N ALA A 93 0.18 -7.34 -16.11
CA ALA A 93 -0.76 -6.32 -16.58
C ALA A 93 -1.40 -5.54 -15.42
N ASP A 94 -1.77 -6.21 -14.32
CA ASP A 94 -2.30 -5.55 -13.12
C ASP A 94 -1.27 -4.66 -12.43
N VAL A 95 -0.03 -5.16 -12.26
CA VAL A 95 1.08 -4.36 -11.72
C VAL A 95 1.35 -3.14 -12.59
N SER A 96 1.36 -3.31 -13.92
CA SER A 96 1.54 -2.22 -14.89
C SER A 96 0.47 -1.14 -14.71
N TRP A 97 -0.80 -1.55 -14.66
CA TRP A 97 -1.92 -0.64 -14.45
C TRP A 97 -1.81 0.12 -13.12
N LEU A 98 -1.42 -0.56 -12.03
CA LEU A 98 -1.23 0.08 -10.72
C LEU A 98 -0.10 1.11 -10.73
N VAL A 99 1.01 0.82 -11.42
CA VAL A 99 2.13 1.75 -11.59
C VAL A 99 1.67 2.98 -12.37
N SER A 100 1.01 2.81 -13.51
CA SER A 100 0.52 3.92 -14.32
C SER A 100 -0.51 4.77 -13.57
N ALA A 101 -1.46 4.13 -12.86
CA ALA A 101 -2.45 4.83 -12.06
C ALA A 101 -1.80 5.64 -10.91
N PHE A 102 -0.80 5.07 -10.23
CA PHE A 102 -0.05 5.77 -9.18
C PHE A 102 0.75 6.95 -9.74
N ALA A 103 1.42 6.76 -10.88
CA ALA A 103 2.17 7.80 -11.58
C ALA A 103 1.25 8.96 -11.98
N CYS A 104 0.15 8.67 -12.65
CA CYS A 104 -0.83 9.65 -13.12
C CYS A 104 -1.44 10.44 -11.94
N LEU A 105 -1.83 9.74 -10.87
CA LEU A 105 -2.46 10.37 -9.71
C LEU A 105 -1.53 11.36 -8.99
N LEU A 106 -0.24 11.06 -8.90
CA LEU A 106 0.73 11.85 -8.14
C LEU A 106 1.64 12.73 -9.01
N GLY A 107 1.57 12.61 -10.33
CA GLY A 107 2.55 13.22 -11.24
C GLY A 107 3.97 12.67 -11.04
N ALA A 108 4.10 11.42 -10.62
CA ALA A 108 5.38 10.82 -10.26
C ALA A 108 6.11 10.28 -11.50
N GLN A 109 7.24 10.90 -11.84
CA GLN A 109 8.10 10.45 -12.95
C GLN A 109 9.06 9.33 -12.57
N ARG A 110 9.28 9.09 -11.27
CA ARG A 110 10.12 8.01 -10.76
C ARG A 110 9.42 7.26 -9.65
N ILE A 111 9.26 5.96 -9.84
CA ILE A 111 8.54 5.09 -8.90
C ILE A 111 9.45 3.96 -8.46
N GLY A 112 9.55 3.77 -7.14
CA GLY A 112 10.17 2.61 -6.54
C GLY A 112 9.14 1.52 -6.38
N LEU A 113 9.28 0.43 -7.14
CA LEU A 113 8.45 -0.76 -7.02
C LEU A 113 9.18 -1.80 -6.16
N ARG A 114 8.47 -2.42 -5.22
CA ARG A 114 8.96 -3.59 -4.49
C ARG A 114 7.93 -4.71 -4.53
N LEU A 115 8.37 -5.90 -4.91
CA LEU A 115 7.58 -7.12 -4.89
C LEU A 115 8.25 -8.14 -3.97
N ARG A 116 7.56 -8.58 -2.92
CA ARG A 116 8.11 -9.46 -1.90
C ARG A 116 7.19 -10.62 -1.59
N VAL A 117 7.78 -11.80 -1.40
CA VAL A 117 7.16 -12.87 -0.62
C VAL A 117 7.70 -12.81 0.80
N LEU A 118 6.79 -12.83 1.78
CA LEU A 118 7.11 -12.69 3.19
C LEU A 118 6.46 -13.82 4.02
N ASP A 119 7.26 -14.43 4.88
CA ASP A 119 6.85 -15.36 5.95
C ASP A 119 6.97 -14.73 7.35
N THR A 120 7.56 -13.53 7.42
CA THR A 120 7.77 -12.74 8.63
C THR A 120 7.31 -11.30 8.43
N ALA A 121 6.86 -10.66 9.50
CA ALA A 121 6.47 -9.26 9.45
C ALA A 121 7.70 -8.33 9.30
N MET A 122 7.73 -7.51 8.24
CA MET A 122 8.79 -6.51 8.05
C MET A 122 8.72 -5.36 9.08
N CYS A 123 7.49 -4.90 9.38
CA CYS A 123 7.23 -3.83 10.34
C CYS A 123 6.08 -4.26 11.27
N PRO A 124 6.34 -5.12 12.26
CA PRO A 124 5.30 -5.73 13.10
C PRO A 124 4.62 -4.74 14.04
N ARG A 125 5.24 -3.57 14.29
CA ARG A 125 4.72 -2.56 15.21
C ARG A 125 4.00 -1.46 14.44
N PHE A 126 2.94 -0.92 15.04
CA PHE A 126 2.25 0.23 14.46
C PHE A 126 3.17 1.45 14.36
N HIS A 127 3.25 2.00 13.16
CA HIS A 127 4.08 3.14 12.81
C HIS A 127 3.41 4.00 11.74
N VAL A 128 4.05 5.11 11.40
CA VAL A 128 3.69 5.96 10.27
C VAL A 128 4.83 6.03 9.28
N ASP A 129 4.49 6.13 8.00
CA ASP A 129 5.48 6.25 6.95
C ASP A 129 6.01 7.68 6.81
N HIS A 130 7.30 7.80 6.49
CA HIS A 130 7.97 9.08 6.22
C HIS A 130 8.21 9.26 4.72
N VAL A 131 7.16 9.01 3.93
CA VAL A 131 7.05 9.27 2.49
C VAL A 131 5.81 10.14 2.22
N PRO A 132 5.64 10.72 1.02
CA PRO A 132 4.43 11.47 0.71
C PRO A 132 3.21 10.56 0.65
N VAL A 133 3.23 9.57 -0.24
CA VAL A 133 2.18 8.54 -0.40
C VAL A 133 2.86 7.23 -0.78
N ARG A 134 2.34 6.13 -0.24
CA ARG A 134 2.72 4.76 -0.61
C ARG A 134 1.49 3.98 -1.09
N LEU A 135 1.62 3.29 -2.21
CA LEU A 135 0.66 2.25 -2.59
C LEU A 135 1.05 0.92 -1.94
N ILE A 136 0.07 0.20 -1.40
CA ILE A 136 0.22 -1.17 -0.90
C ILE A 136 -0.93 -2.03 -1.44
N THR A 137 -0.59 -3.20 -1.98
CA THR A 137 -1.56 -4.28 -2.22
C THR A 137 -0.95 -5.63 -1.87
N THR A 138 -1.75 -6.53 -1.30
CA THR A 138 -1.34 -7.91 -1.01
C THR A 138 -2.10 -8.83 -1.97
N TYR A 139 -1.40 -9.48 -2.90
CA TYR A 139 -2.03 -10.33 -3.90
C TYR A 139 -2.54 -11.66 -3.31
N ALA A 140 -1.80 -12.21 -2.34
CA ALA A 140 -2.19 -13.42 -1.62
C ALA A 140 -1.62 -13.41 -0.20
N GLY A 141 -2.30 -14.06 0.73
CA GLY A 141 -1.94 -14.06 2.16
C GLY A 141 -2.43 -12.84 2.93
N ILE A 142 -2.04 -12.72 4.20
CA ILE A 142 -2.54 -11.69 5.13
C ILE A 142 -2.13 -10.26 4.71
N GLY A 143 -3.10 -9.37 4.55
CA GLY A 143 -2.84 -7.98 4.18
C GLY A 143 -2.45 -7.08 5.37
N SER A 144 -1.99 -5.87 5.07
CA SER A 144 -1.52 -4.91 6.08
C SER A 144 -2.66 -4.46 7.02
N GLN A 145 -2.31 -4.14 8.26
CA GLN A 145 -3.26 -3.66 9.26
C GLN A 145 -3.11 -2.16 9.48
N TRP A 146 -4.19 -1.47 9.84
CA TRP A 146 -4.20 -0.03 10.07
C TRP A 146 -5.16 0.37 11.19
N LEU A 147 -4.97 1.58 11.70
CA LEU A 147 -5.76 2.16 12.78
C LEU A 147 -6.40 3.47 12.35
N LYS A 148 -7.64 3.70 12.82
CA LYS A 148 -8.28 5.01 12.74
C LYS A 148 -7.57 6.02 13.64
N GLU A 149 -7.70 7.29 13.31
CA GLU A 149 -7.17 8.37 14.15
C GLU A 149 -7.71 8.27 15.58
N GLY A 150 -6.85 8.44 16.57
CA GLY A 150 -7.21 8.37 17.99
C GLY A 150 -7.27 6.95 18.58
N ALA A 151 -7.16 5.88 17.78
CA ALA A 151 -7.11 4.52 18.31
C ALA A 151 -5.79 4.21 19.06
N MET A 152 -4.73 4.97 18.80
CA MET A 152 -3.43 4.85 19.47
C MET A 152 -2.82 6.24 19.69
N ASP A 153 -2.16 6.46 20.83
CA ASP A 153 -1.41 7.68 21.08
C ASP A 153 -0.16 7.73 20.18
N ARG A 154 -0.09 8.72 19.30
CA ARG A 154 1.00 8.88 18.33
C ARG A 154 2.38 9.01 19.00
N ARG A 155 2.47 9.46 20.25
CA ARG A 155 3.73 9.55 21.01
C ARG A 155 4.26 8.18 21.45
N GLN A 156 3.44 7.14 21.29
CA GLN A 156 3.75 5.77 21.70
C GLN A 156 3.83 4.81 20.51
N LEU A 157 3.85 5.32 19.27
CA LEU A 157 4.10 4.49 18.09
C LEU A 157 5.38 3.65 18.25
N GLY A 158 5.35 2.42 17.75
CA GLY A 158 6.45 1.47 17.90
C GLY A 158 6.57 0.80 19.28
N LYS A 159 5.67 1.08 20.23
CA LYS A 159 5.59 0.42 21.54
C LYS A 159 4.46 -0.61 21.58
N PRO A 160 4.75 -1.93 21.63
CA PRO A 160 3.73 -2.97 21.65
C PRO A 160 2.72 -2.85 22.81
N GLU A 161 3.17 -2.38 23.97
CA GLU A 161 2.34 -2.18 25.16
C GLU A 161 1.28 -1.08 25.02
N ALA A 162 1.47 -0.18 24.05
CA ALA A 162 0.54 0.92 23.75
C ALA A 162 -0.43 0.59 22.61
N GLU A 163 -0.30 -0.59 21.99
CA GLU A 163 -1.21 -1.02 20.93
C GLU A 163 -2.63 -1.23 21.48
N PRO A 164 -3.68 -1.04 20.65
CA PRO A 164 -5.05 -1.22 21.09
C PRO A 164 -5.30 -2.65 21.57
N GLN A 165 -5.73 -2.80 22.82
CA GLN A 165 -6.09 -4.11 23.39
C GLN A 165 -7.37 -4.70 22.77
N ASN A 166 -8.24 -3.84 22.25
CA ASN A 166 -9.45 -4.25 21.56
C ASN A 166 -9.17 -4.44 20.06
N ASN A 167 -9.11 -5.71 19.62
CA ASN A 167 -8.85 -6.07 18.23
C ASN A 167 -9.85 -5.47 17.23
N SER A 168 -11.07 -5.11 17.63
CA SER A 168 -12.03 -4.44 16.73
C SER A 168 -11.58 -3.05 16.27
N LEU A 169 -10.61 -2.43 16.96
CA LEU A 169 -9.99 -1.18 16.54
C LEU A 169 -8.96 -1.38 15.43
N ILE A 170 -8.44 -2.60 15.27
CA ILE A 170 -7.46 -2.97 14.25
C ILE A 170 -8.20 -3.34 12.97
N GLN A 171 -8.03 -2.50 11.96
CA GLN A 171 -8.58 -2.73 10.63
C GLN A 171 -7.55 -3.48 9.77
N GLN A 172 -8.02 -4.18 8.74
CA GLN A 172 -7.17 -4.94 7.84
C GLN A 172 -7.52 -4.61 6.39
N ILE A 173 -6.48 -4.42 5.57
CA ILE A 173 -6.58 -4.38 4.12
C ILE A 173 -6.67 -5.84 3.64
N THR A 174 -7.75 -6.19 2.97
CA THR A 174 -7.99 -7.54 2.46
C THR A 174 -7.09 -7.82 1.27
N SER A 175 -6.73 -9.09 1.05
CA SER A 175 -5.97 -9.48 -0.14
C SER A 175 -6.71 -9.05 -1.41
N GLY A 176 -5.98 -8.47 -2.35
CA GLY A 176 -6.50 -7.90 -3.57
C GLY A 176 -6.88 -6.44 -3.49
N GLU A 177 -7.24 -5.92 -2.31
CA GLU A 177 -7.52 -4.48 -2.17
C GLU A 177 -6.26 -3.65 -2.42
N VAL A 178 -6.46 -2.41 -2.87
CA VAL A 178 -5.38 -1.46 -3.17
C VAL A 178 -5.52 -0.26 -2.25
N ALA A 179 -4.49 -0.01 -1.45
CA ALA A 179 -4.47 1.07 -0.48
C ALA A 179 -3.43 2.12 -0.86
N LEU A 180 -3.83 3.39 -0.83
CA LEU A 180 -2.90 4.53 -0.79
C LEU A 180 -2.82 5.05 0.63
N LEU A 181 -1.62 5.00 1.19
CA LEU A 181 -1.31 5.46 2.53
C LEU A 181 -0.60 6.80 2.43
N LYS A 182 -1.21 7.86 2.96
CA LYS A 182 -0.56 9.16 3.07
C LYS A 182 0.38 9.14 4.27
N GLY A 183 1.64 9.48 4.04
CA GLY A 183 2.66 9.55 5.09
C GLY A 183 2.87 10.98 5.59
N GLU A 184 3.87 11.13 6.44
CA GLU A 184 4.21 12.37 7.15
C GLU A 184 4.87 13.43 6.25
N LYS A 185 5.39 13.04 5.08
CA LYS A 185 6.03 13.99 4.14
C LYS A 185 5.06 14.62 3.13
N TRP A 186 3.78 14.25 3.17
CA TRP A 186 2.78 14.94 2.35
C TRP A 186 2.49 16.32 2.94
N HIS A 187 2.56 17.35 2.10
CA HIS A 187 2.32 18.72 2.55
C HIS A 187 0.93 18.88 3.16
N GLY A 188 0.85 19.31 4.42
CA GLY A 188 -0.41 19.45 5.16
C GLY A 188 -0.88 18.19 5.89
N ASN A 189 -0.11 17.09 5.84
CA ASN A 189 -0.39 15.85 6.57
C ASN A 189 0.59 15.58 7.72
N GLU A 190 1.40 16.58 8.09
CA GLU A 190 2.37 16.47 9.18
C GLU A 190 1.64 16.19 10.51
N GLY A 191 2.05 15.12 11.19
CA GLY A 191 1.44 14.55 12.37
C GLY A 191 0.26 13.61 12.11
N PHE A 192 -0.14 13.39 10.84
CA PHE A 192 -1.37 12.69 10.47
C PHE A 192 -1.18 11.53 9.49
N GLY A 193 0.05 11.03 9.32
CA GLY A 193 0.33 9.82 8.55
C GLY A 193 -0.50 8.64 9.03
N LEU A 194 -0.89 7.74 8.11
CA LEU A 194 -1.68 6.57 8.49
C LEU A 194 -0.89 5.67 9.43
N ILE A 195 -1.49 5.37 10.58
CA ILE A 195 -0.94 4.40 11.53
C ILE A 195 -1.22 3.00 11.00
N HIS A 196 -0.16 2.26 10.66
CA HIS A 196 -0.28 0.94 10.04
C HIS A 196 0.87 0.00 10.44
N ARG A 197 0.72 -1.29 10.12
CA ARG A 197 1.74 -2.31 10.33
C ARG A 197 1.63 -3.47 9.32
N SER A 198 2.71 -4.23 9.23
CA SER A 198 2.70 -5.56 8.62
C SER A 198 2.35 -6.58 9.70
N PRO A 199 1.20 -7.27 9.64
CA PRO A 199 0.94 -8.36 10.59
C PRO A 199 1.86 -9.55 10.32
N GLN A 200 2.09 -10.36 11.34
CA GLN A 200 2.83 -11.61 11.22
C GLN A 200 1.94 -12.65 10.53
N PRO A 201 2.38 -13.26 9.41
CA PRO A 201 1.72 -14.43 8.86
C PRO A 201 1.62 -15.55 9.91
N ALA A 202 0.53 -16.33 9.86
CA ALA A 202 0.39 -17.50 10.71
C ALA A 202 1.50 -18.53 10.40
N PRO A 203 1.85 -19.43 11.33
CA PRO A 203 2.88 -20.43 11.08
C PRO A 203 2.60 -21.24 9.80
N GLY A 204 3.57 -21.27 8.88
CA GLY A 204 3.44 -21.94 7.59
C GLY A 204 2.77 -21.12 6.48
N GLU A 205 2.18 -19.96 6.81
CA GLU A 205 1.58 -19.06 5.84
C GLU A 205 2.61 -18.06 5.29
N ARG A 206 2.42 -17.64 4.04
CA ARG A 206 3.22 -16.63 3.35
C ARG A 206 2.30 -15.58 2.74
N ARG A 207 2.87 -14.43 2.37
CA ARG A 207 2.12 -13.39 1.63
C ARG A 207 2.93 -12.80 0.48
N LEU A 208 2.26 -12.49 -0.61
CA LEU A 208 2.81 -11.78 -1.77
C LEU A 208 2.34 -10.33 -1.72
N ILE A 209 3.27 -9.39 -1.52
CA ILE A 209 2.97 -7.97 -1.35
C ILE A 209 3.71 -7.13 -2.39
N LEU A 210 3.00 -6.14 -2.92
CA LEU A 210 3.53 -5.09 -3.79
C LEU A 210 3.44 -3.75 -3.06
N THR A 211 4.51 -2.96 -3.12
CA THR A 211 4.50 -1.55 -2.70
C THR A 211 5.07 -0.64 -3.77
N LEU A 212 4.45 0.54 -3.94
CA LEU A 212 4.98 1.60 -4.79
C LEU A 212 5.25 2.86 -3.96
N ASP A 213 6.44 3.43 -4.13
CA ASP A 213 6.88 4.68 -3.50
C ASP A 213 7.21 5.71 -4.58
N TRP A 214 6.84 6.98 -4.38
CA TRP A 214 7.36 8.07 -5.22
C TRP A 214 8.83 8.34 -4.84
N LEU A 215 9.74 8.21 -5.81
CA LEU A 215 11.14 8.58 -5.69
C LEU A 215 11.34 10.05 -6.09
N SER A 216 11.60 10.91 -5.10
CA SER A 216 11.96 12.32 -5.29
C SER A 216 13.38 12.48 -5.81
#